data_AF-A2F842-F1
#
_entry.id   AF-A2F842-F1
#
_cell.length_a   1.000
_cell.length_b   1.000
_cell.length_c   1.000
_cell.angle_alpha   90.00
_cell.angle_beta   90.00
_cell.angle_gamma   90.00
#
_symmetry.space_group_name_H-M   'P 1'
#
loop_
_entity.id
_entity.type
_entity.pdbx_description
1 polymer ?
#
loop_
_entity_poly.entity_id
_entity_poly.type
_entity_poly.pdbx_seq_one_letter_code
_entity_poly.pdbx_strand_id
1 'polypeptide(L)'
;MIDLLLTYGACPSQENEEHESFLSLAIKVNSPDIFKILMSVGATATNISQETLQEPYLSIFLDNSVPPDIENVQSQDFDCTIKNLKEDFISMKEKLEAAAEKYANFDFKTNLISPIINNQNAMVSTLTRFIKRIDTHSKMLYRKRVFLINSQMESLTYLEGTKISKTFDSDELEWMNMLTSLRDKMNDGSLFSDEILKGKIEKMLHCEDETSNVVRVTKRLNKENLRKDRSQLVFCNQVLLKLLELIRDITETYQMTKPVISGTFNLAMKTMEMLLNMVNGIRQINLNVASIDSKAERDCKMEEAFSVAYEKLQTDISFLTYHINQFEDISILTERCIRMCIQ
;
A
#
# COMPACT_ATOMS: atom_id res chain seq x y z
N MET A 1 3.62 12.82 -13.61
CA MET A 1 4.01 12.60 -12.20
C MET A 1 2.89 11.92 -11.41
N ILE A 2 1.65 12.40 -11.48
CA ILE A 2 0.50 11.79 -10.78
C ILE A 2 0.24 10.35 -11.26
N ASP A 3 0.27 10.10 -12.56
CA ASP A 3 0.09 8.75 -13.11
C ASP A 3 1.15 7.76 -12.60
N LEU A 4 2.38 8.24 -12.41
CA LEU A 4 3.45 7.46 -11.82
C LEU A 4 3.10 7.10 -10.37
N LEU A 5 2.67 8.05 -9.55
CA LEU A 5 2.30 7.75 -8.16
C LEU A 5 1.13 6.75 -8.08
N LEU A 6 0.13 6.90 -8.94
CA LEU A 6 -1.03 6.01 -8.98
C LEU A 6 -0.66 4.58 -9.39
N THR A 7 0.22 4.44 -10.40
CA THR A 7 0.75 3.14 -10.85
C THR A 7 1.73 2.52 -9.85
N TYR A 8 2.37 3.31 -9.00
CA TYR A 8 3.20 2.87 -7.87
C TYR A 8 2.41 2.65 -6.58
N GLY A 9 1.08 2.61 -6.62
CA GLY A 9 0.26 2.16 -5.47
C GLY A 9 -0.45 3.25 -4.69
N ALA A 10 -0.23 4.54 -4.99
CA ALA A 10 -0.90 5.63 -4.27
C ALA A 10 -2.42 5.51 -4.34
N CYS A 11 -3.11 5.58 -3.20
CA CYS A 11 -4.57 5.49 -3.14
C CYS A 11 -5.22 6.86 -3.42
N PRO A 12 -6.00 7.03 -4.49
CA PRO A 12 -6.54 8.32 -4.89
C PRO A 12 -7.72 8.79 -4.01
N SER A 13 -8.29 7.89 -3.22
CA SER A 13 -9.38 8.18 -2.28
C SER A 13 -8.90 8.36 -0.84
N GLN A 14 -7.58 8.35 -0.59
CA GLN A 14 -7.04 8.57 0.74
C GLN A 14 -7.19 10.05 1.13
N GLU A 15 -7.60 10.27 2.38
CA GLU A 15 -7.69 11.59 2.99
C GLU A 15 -6.39 11.93 3.74
N ASN A 16 -6.07 13.22 3.83
CA ASN A 16 -4.99 13.69 4.70
C ASN A 16 -5.44 13.76 6.18
N GLU A 17 -4.55 14.22 7.05
CA GLU A 17 -4.84 14.38 8.49
C GLU A 17 -5.97 15.38 8.78
N GLU A 18 -6.27 16.28 7.85
CA GLU A 18 -7.36 17.27 7.93
C GLU A 18 -8.68 16.76 7.32
N HIS A 19 -8.75 15.48 6.94
CA HIS A 19 -9.89 14.88 6.22
C HIS A 19 -10.17 15.51 4.85
N GLU A 20 -9.17 16.16 4.23
CA GLU A 20 -9.24 16.62 2.85
C GLU A 20 -8.85 15.47 1.91
N SER A 21 -9.70 15.21 0.92
CA SER A 21 -9.42 14.24 -0.15
C SER A 21 -8.55 14.86 -1.24
N PHE A 22 -7.86 14.04 -2.03
CA PHE A 22 -7.11 14.57 -3.19
C PHE A 22 -8.01 15.28 -4.20
N LEU A 23 -9.28 14.89 -4.30
CA LEU A 23 -10.26 15.60 -5.13
C LEU A 23 -10.57 17.00 -4.58
N SER A 24 -10.72 17.17 -3.27
CA SER A 24 -10.98 18.49 -2.68
C SER A 24 -9.76 19.40 -2.80
N LEU A 25 -8.57 18.84 -2.64
CA LEU A 25 -7.31 19.55 -2.88
C LEU A 25 -7.17 20.02 -4.34
N ALA A 26 -7.55 19.19 -5.31
CA ALA A 26 -7.50 19.57 -6.72
C ALA A 26 -8.41 20.78 -7.02
N ILE A 27 -9.60 20.82 -6.41
CA ILE A 27 -10.52 21.96 -6.51
C ILE A 27 -9.91 23.21 -5.86
N LYS A 28 -9.36 23.07 -4.65
CA LYS A 28 -8.76 24.17 -3.86
C LYS A 28 -7.58 24.83 -4.59
N VAL A 29 -6.77 24.05 -5.31
CA VAL A 29 -5.62 24.52 -6.09
C VAL A 29 -6.02 24.95 -7.51
N ASN A 30 -7.31 24.87 -7.84
CA ASN A 30 -7.88 25.15 -9.15
C ASN A 30 -7.21 24.36 -10.29
N SER A 31 -7.12 23.03 -10.13
CA SER A 31 -6.55 22.13 -11.14
C SER A 31 -7.58 21.11 -11.69
N PRO A 32 -8.32 21.49 -12.74
CA PRO A 32 -9.29 20.61 -13.41
C PRO A 32 -8.66 19.34 -14.00
N ASP A 33 -7.43 19.43 -14.50
CA ASP A 33 -6.74 18.28 -15.11
C ASP A 33 -6.39 17.22 -14.06
N ILE A 34 -5.91 17.65 -12.89
CA ILE A 34 -5.66 16.74 -11.75
C ILE A 34 -6.98 16.11 -11.30
N PHE A 35 -8.04 16.91 -11.19
CA PHE A 35 -9.36 16.40 -10.83
C PHE A 35 -9.88 15.36 -11.82
N LYS A 36 -9.71 15.59 -13.13
CA LYS A 36 -10.07 14.67 -14.20
C LYS A 36 -9.29 13.35 -14.12
N ILE A 37 -7.98 13.42 -13.90
CA ILE A 37 -7.13 12.24 -13.72
C ILE A 37 -7.61 11.44 -12.51
N LEU A 38 -7.81 12.08 -11.36
CA LEU A 38 -8.28 11.42 -10.13
C LEU A 38 -9.66 10.76 -10.32
N MET A 39 -10.62 11.45 -10.93
CA MET A 39 -11.94 10.89 -11.24
C MET A 39 -11.85 9.70 -12.20
N SER A 40 -10.96 9.76 -13.21
CA SER A 40 -10.76 8.66 -14.14
C SER A 40 -10.19 7.41 -13.48
N VAL A 41 -9.38 7.59 -12.42
CA VAL A 41 -8.87 6.52 -11.57
C VAL A 41 -9.74 6.31 -10.33
N GLY A 42 -11.05 6.55 -10.44
CA GLY A 42 -12.03 6.11 -9.45
C GLY A 42 -11.77 6.67 -8.06
N ALA A 43 -11.23 7.89 -7.95
CA ALA A 43 -11.18 8.62 -6.70
C ALA A 43 -12.59 8.86 -6.18
N THR A 44 -12.77 8.74 -4.88
CA THR A 44 -14.04 8.99 -4.18
C THR A 44 -13.79 9.94 -3.03
N ALA A 45 -14.70 10.87 -2.80
CA ALA A 45 -14.63 11.83 -1.70
C ALA A 45 -15.98 11.91 -1.00
N THR A 46 -15.98 11.81 0.32
CA THR A 46 -17.20 11.90 1.16
C THR A 46 -17.72 13.34 1.26
N ASN A 47 -16.83 14.31 1.06
CA ASN A 47 -17.05 15.74 1.28
C ASN A 47 -17.30 16.56 0.00
N ILE A 48 -17.37 15.92 -1.17
CA ILE A 48 -17.67 16.59 -2.44
C ILE A 48 -19.08 16.19 -2.87
N SER A 49 -20.03 17.11 -2.77
CA SER A 49 -21.36 16.92 -3.33
C SER A 49 -21.44 17.54 -4.73
N GLN A 50 -22.18 16.91 -5.63
CA GLN A 50 -22.41 17.42 -6.98
C GLN A 50 -22.94 18.87 -6.96
N GLU A 51 -23.76 19.22 -5.97
CA GLU A 51 -24.37 20.55 -5.81
C GLU A 51 -23.35 21.65 -5.48
N THR A 52 -22.20 21.28 -4.91
CA THR A 52 -21.13 22.22 -4.56
C THR A 52 -20.14 22.46 -5.70
N LEU A 53 -20.18 21.66 -6.76
CA LEU A 53 -19.24 21.75 -7.87
C LEU A 53 -19.67 22.82 -8.88
N GLN A 54 -18.72 23.65 -9.27
CA GLN A 54 -18.84 24.60 -10.38
C GLN A 54 -18.10 24.08 -11.62
N GLU A 55 -18.33 24.68 -12.78
CA GLU A 55 -17.52 24.40 -13.97
C GLU A 55 -16.04 24.80 -13.75
N PRO A 56 -15.07 24.05 -14.30
CA PRO A 56 -15.20 22.86 -15.15
C PRO A 56 -15.37 21.53 -14.38
N TYR A 57 -15.40 21.54 -13.05
CA TYR A 57 -15.41 20.32 -12.23
C TYR A 57 -16.72 19.55 -12.31
N LEU A 58 -17.85 20.25 -12.42
CA LEU A 58 -19.17 19.63 -12.55
C LEU A 58 -19.26 18.77 -13.82
N SER A 59 -18.85 19.29 -14.97
CA SER A 59 -18.83 18.53 -16.23
C SER A 59 -17.90 17.32 -16.14
N ILE A 60 -16.70 17.49 -15.58
CA ILE A 60 -15.77 16.37 -15.36
C ILE A 60 -16.38 15.31 -14.44
N PHE A 61 -17.05 15.72 -13.36
CA PHE A 61 -17.68 14.80 -12.42
C PHE A 61 -18.78 13.97 -13.10
N LEU A 62 -19.67 14.61 -13.86
CA LEU A 62 -20.74 13.93 -14.57
C LEU A 62 -20.21 12.94 -15.62
N ASP A 63 -19.17 13.32 -16.36
CA ASP A 63 -18.57 12.48 -17.40
C ASP A 63 -17.83 11.24 -16.86
N ASN A 64 -17.39 11.30 -15.61
CA ASN A 64 -16.59 10.26 -14.97
C ASN A 64 -17.31 9.53 -13.83
N SER A 65 -18.51 9.98 -13.45
CA SER A 65 -19.35 9.32 -12.47
C SER A 65 -19.69 7.87 -12.90
N VAL A 66 -19.57 6.96 -11.95
CA VAL A 66 -19.94 5.55 -12.13
C VAL A 66 -21.35 5.36 -11.59
N PRO A 67 -22.30 4.79 -12.35
CA PRO A 67 -23.62 4.45 -11.81
C PRO A 67 -23.50 3.42 -10.68
N PRO A 68 -24.41 3.45 -9.69
CA PRO A 68 -24.35 2.54 -8.53
C PRO A 68 -24.48 1.04 -8.89
N ASP A 69 -24.98 0.69 -10.09
CA ASP A 69 -25.51 -0.64 -10.38
C ASP A 69 -24.52 -1.67 -10.98
N ILE A 70 -23.20 -1.44 -10.97
CA ILE A 70 -22.25 -2.45 -11.47
C ILE A 70 -21.75 -3.32 -10.30
N GLU A 71 -22.69 -4.03 -9.67
CA GLU A 71 -22.38 -5.15 -8.77
C GLU A 71 -21.81 -6.31 -9.61
N ASN A 72 -20.49 -6.45 -9.59
CA ASN A 72 -19.79 -7.49 -10.34
C ASN A 72 -19.37 -8.60 -9.38
N VAL A 73 -19.68 -9.85 -9.68
CA VAL A 73 -19.43 -11.04 -8.83
C VAL A 73 -17.96 -11.16 -8.33
N GLN A 74 -16.99 -10.60 -9.05
CA GLN A 74 -15.57 -10.54 -8.61
C GLN A 74 -15.27 -9.54 -7.48
N SER A 75 -16.18 -8.62 -7.17
CA SER A 75 -16.02 -7.68 -6.05
C SER A 75 -16.24 -8.39 -4.70
N GLN A 76 -17.09 -9.41 -4.67
CA GLN A 76 -17.36 -10.16 -3.44
C GLN A 76 -16.12 -10.92 -2.93
N ASP A 77 -15.26 -11.40 -3.83
CA ASP A 77 -14.07 -12.19 -3.46
C ASP A 77 -13.05 -11.38 -2.66
N PHE A 78 -12.75 -10.14 -3.08
CA PHE A 78 -11.80 -9.27 -2.37
C PHE A 78 -12.36 -8.78 -1.04
N ASP A 79 -13.65 -8.44 -0.99
CA ASP A 79 -14.26 -7.93 0.24
C ASP A 79 -14.41 -9.03 1.29
N CYS A 80 -14.80 -10.24 0.86
CA CYS A 80 -14.78 -11.44 1.71
C CYS A 80 -13.36 -11.76 2.20
N THR A 81 -12.36 -11.65 1.32
CA THR A 81 -10.96 -11.86 1.68
C THR A 81 -10.50 -10.86 2.75
N ILE A 82 -10.77 -9.56 2.58
CA ILE A 82 -10.40 -8.55 3.58
C ILE A 82 -11.12 -8.79 4.90
N LYS A 83 -12.41 -9.14 4.86
CA LYS A 83 -13.17 -9.48 6.06
C LYS A 83 -12.52 -10.65 6.82
N ASN A 84 -12.19 -11.74 6.11
CA ASN A 84 -11.51 -12.89 6.70
C ASN A 84 -10.13 -12.51 7.27
N LEU A 85 -9.38 -11.66 6.57
CA LEU A 85 -8.09 -11.15 7.07
C LEU A 85 -8.26 -10.31 8.35
N LYS A 86 -9.31 -9.47 8.43
CA LYS A 86 -9.63 -8.68 9.62
C LYS A 86 -10.01 -9.59 10.79
N GLU A 87 -10.84 -10.60 10.58
CA GLU A 87 -11.23 -11.58 11.60
C GLU A 87 -10.03 -12.41 12.10
N ASP A 88 -9.20 -12.90 11.16
CA ASP A 88 -7.95 -13.61 11.48
C ASP A 88 -7.01 -12.73 12.31
N PHE A 89 -6.91 -11.45 11.97
CA PHE A 89 -6.09 -10.48 12.70
C PHE A 89 -6.62 -10.24 14.12
N ILE A 90 -7.93 -10.04 14.28
CA ILE A 90 -8.54 -9.85 15.61
C ILE A 90 -8.23 -11.05 16.51
N SER A 91 -8.45 -12.28 16.02
CA SER A 91 -8.13 -13.49 16.78
C SER A 91 -6.65 -13.59 17.13
N MET A 92 -5.76 -13.13 16.25
CA MET A 92 -4.33 -13.11 16.50
C MET A 92 -3.93 -12.05 17.53
N LYS A 93 -4.52 -10.86 17.44
CA LYS A 93 -4.31 -9.74 18.35
C LYS A 93 -4.69 -10.12 19.78
N GLU A 94 -5.87 -10.71 19.97
CA GLU A 94 -6.33 -11.18 21.29
C GLU A 94 -5.35 -12.20 21.91
N LYS A 95 -4.83 -13.13 21.10
CA LYS A 95 -3.83 -14.13 21.56
C LYS A 95 -2.51 -13.47 21.94
N LEU A 96 -2.08 -12.45 21.20
CA LEU A 96 -0.85 -11.71 21.49
C LEU A 96 -1.00 -10.87 22.77
N GLU A 97 -2.13 -10.20 22.96
CA GLU A 97 -2.43 -9.41 24.16
C GLU A 97 -2.52 -10.30 25.41
N ALA A 98 -3.25 -11.42 25.34
CA ALA A 98 -3.32 -12.38 26.44
C ALA A 98 -1.94 -12.97 26.80
N ALA A 99 -1.09 -13.20 25.80
CA ALA A 99 0.27 -13.67 26.02
C ALA A 99 1.15 -12.60 26.66
N ALA A 100 1.05 -11.36 26.18
CA ALA A 100 1.76 -10.22 26.73
C ALA A 100 1.46 -10.04 28.22
N GLU A 101 0.18 -10.10 28.60
CA GLU A 101 -0.25 -10.01 30.00
C GLU A 101 0.28 -11.17 30.85
N LYS A 102 0.19 -12.41 30.31
CA LYS A 102 0.71 -13.61 30.98
C LYS A 102 2.21 -13.52 31.26
N TYR A 103 2.98 -12.95 30.33
CA TYR A 103 4.44 -12.89 30.44
C TYR A 103 4.95 -11.72 31.27
N ALA A 104 4.19 -10.63 31.40
CA ALA A 104 4.56 -9.48 32.22
C ALA A 104 4.82 -9.85 33.69
N ASN A 105 4.11 -10.85 34.22
CA ASN A 105 4.20 -11.27 35.63
C ASN A 105 4.81 -12.67 35.81
N PHE A 106 5.52 -13.18 34.81
CA PHE A 106 5.97 -14.57 34.83
C PHE A 106 7.19 -14.78 35.74
N ASP A 107 7.07 -15.68 36.73
CA ASP A 107 8.19 -16.06 37.58
C ASP A 107 9.02 -17.17 36.92
N PHE A 108 10.15 -16.76 36.34
CA PHE A 108 11.12 -17.65 35.70
C PHE A 108 11.96 -18.48 36.68
N LYS A 109 11.86 -18.24 38.00
CA LYS A 109 12.58 -19.04 39.01
C LYS A 109 11.91 -20.38 39.27
N THR A 110 10.59 -20.44 39.11
CA THR A 110 9.76 -21.60 39.47
C THR A 110 9.22 -22.36 38.27
N ASN A 111 9.38 -21.82 37.05
CA ASN A 111 8.76 -22.37 35.85
C ASN A 111 9.76 -22.59 34.70
N LEU A 112 9.46 -23.58 33.85
CA LEU A 112 10.29 -23.91 32.70
C LEU A 112 10.25 -22.82 31.62
N ILE A 113 11.42 -22.49 31.06
CA ILE A 113 11.56 -21.47 30.01
C ILE A 113 11.18 -22.01 28.62
N SER A 114 11.43 -23.29 28.34
CA SER A 114 11.16 -23.89 27.02
C SER A 114 9.70 -23.76 26.53
N PRO A 115 8.66 -23.97 27.36
CA PRO A 115 7.28 -23.77 26.95
C PRO A 115 6.96 -22.33 26.53
N ILE A 116 7.62 -21.34 27.13
CA ILE A 116 7.46 -19.92 26.78
C ILE A 116 8.04 -19.64 25.40
N ILE A 117 9.29 -20.07 25.20
CA ILE A 117 9.99 -19.93 23.92
C ILE A 117 9.17 -20.59 22.79
N ASN A 118 8.66 -21.80 23.02
CA ASN A 118 7.85 -22.51 22.04
C ASN A 118 6.55 -21.75 21.68
N ASN A 119 5.87 -21.18 22.68
CA ASN A 119 4.66 -20.40 22.44
C ASN A 119 4.96 -19.10 21.67
N GLN A 120 6.03 -18.38 22.03
CA GLN A 120 6.46 -17.17 21.32
C GLN A 120 6.83 -17.47 19.87
N ASN A 121 7.59 -18.55 19.60
CA ASN A 121 7.91 -18.98 18.24
C ASN A 121 6.65 -19.31 17.43
N ALA A 122 5.66 -19.95 18.05
CA ALA A 122 4.38 -20.24 17.41
C ALA A 122 3.60 -18.97 17.04
N MET A 123 3.61 -17.95 17.91
CA MET A 123 3.00 -16.64 17.66
C MET A 123 3.68 -15.92 16.49
N VAL A 124 5.01 -15.82 16.52
CA VAL A 124 5.81 -15.19 15.46
C VAL A 124 5.61 -15.89 14.11
N SER A 125 5.60 -17.21 14.09
CA SER A 125 5.32 -18.01 12.89
C SER A 125 3.90 -17.77 12.35
N THR A 126 2.92 -17.62 13.24
CA THR A 126 1.53 -17.34 12.87
C THR A 126 1.38 -15.95 12.26
N LEU A 127 1.99 -14.93 12.88
CA LEU A 127 2.04 -13.56 12.35
C LEU A 127 2.75 -13.51 10.99
N THR A 128 3.88 -14.19 10.86
CA THR A 128 4.63 -14.26 9.59
C THR A 128 3.79 -14.87 8.47
N ARG A 129 3.06 -15.97 8.75
CA ARG A 129 2.14 -16.60 7.79
C ARG A 129 1.00 -15.68 7.40
N PHE A 130 0.46 -14.93 8.36
CA PHE A 130 -0.60 -13.96 8.11
C PHE A 130 -0.13 -12.79 7.24
N ILE A 131 1.05 -12.22 7.51
CA ILE A 131 1.63 -11.17 6.68
C ILE A 131 1.89 -11.65 5.25
N LYS A 132 2.35 -12.89 5.06
CA LYS A 132 2.51 -13.48 3.72
C LYS A 132 1.18 -13.58 2.96
N ARG A 133 0.08 -13.88 3.64
CA ARG A 133 -1.26 -13.87 3.03
C ARG A 133 -1.65 -12.46 2.60
N ILE A 134 -1.46 -11.46 3.47
CA ILE A 134 -1.69 -10.05 3.14
C ILE A 134 -0.89 -9.64 1.91
N ASP A 135 0.42 -9.90 1.88
CA ASP A 135 1.29 -9.59 0.73
C ASP A 135 0.79 -10.24 -0.56
N THR A 136 0.36 -11.50 -0.50
CA THR A 136 -0.19 -12.21 -1.66
C THR A 136 -1.45 -11.52 -2.19
N HIS A 137 -2.39 -11.16 -1.31
CA HIS A 137 -3.63 -10.48 -1.70
C HIS A 137 -3.36 -9.04 -2.18
N SER A 138 -2.43 -8.33 -1.54
CA SER A 138 -2.00 -6.98 -1.91
C SER A 138 -1.42 -6.97 -3.33
N LYS A 139 -0.56 -7.95 -3.67
CA LYS A 139 -0.02 -8.10 -5.03
C LYS A 139 -1.08 -8.39 -6.09
N MET A 140 -2.09 -9.20 -5.75
CA MET A 140 -3.21 -9.47 -6.67
C MET A 140 -4.04 -8.21 -6.92
N LEU A 141 -4.37 -7.47 -5.86
CA LEU A 141 -5.07 -6.19 -5.95
C LEU A 141 -4.26 -5.18 -6.77
N TYR A 142 -2.97 -5.03 -6.47
CA TYR A 142 -2.06 -4.14 -7.17
C TYR A 142 -2.02 -4.41 -8.67
N ARG A 143 -1.81 -5.67 -9.09
CA ARG A 143 -1.77 -6.05 -10.51
C ARG A 143 -3.07 -5.69 -11.23
N LYS A 144 -4.21 -6.01 -10.62
CA LYS A 144 -5.54 -5.67 -11.20
C LYS A 144 -5.72 -4.16 -11.30
N ARG A 145 -5.34 -3.43 -10.26
CA ARG A 145 -5.45 -1.97 -10.19
C ARG A 145 -4.56 -1.28 -11.23
N VAL A 146 -3.29 -1.66 -11.36
CA VAL A 146 -2.37 -1.11 -12.37
C VAL A 146 -2.89 -1.35 -13.78
N PHE A 147 -3.39 -2.56 -14.07
CA PHE A 147 -4.00 -2.86 -15.36
C PHE A 147 -5.16 -1.91 -15.67
N LEU A 148 -6.07 -1.72 -14.70
CA LEU A 148 -7.23 -0.83 -14.86
C LEU A 148 -6.81 0.65 -14.98
N ILE A 149 -5.82 1.11 -14.20
CA ILE A 149 -5.28 2.48 -14.29
C ILE A 149 -4.73 2.73 -15.68
N ASN A 150 -3.90 1.82 -16.20
CA ASN A 150 -3.31 1.98 -17.54
C ASN A 150 -4.40 2.03 -18.62
N SER A 151 -5.43 1.18 -18.53
CA SER A 151 -6.61 1.23 -19.42
C SER A 151 -7.31 2.60 -19.41
N GLN A 152 -7.47 3.20 -18.22
CA GLN A 152 -8.07 4.54 -18.08
C GLN A 152 -7.17 5.64 -18.65
N MET A 153 -5.86 5.60 -18.40
CA MET A 153 -4.92 6.60 -18.90
C MET A 153 -4.78 6.57 -20.43
N GLU A 154 -4.73 5.38 -21.02
CA GLU A 154 -4.76 5.22 -22.49
C GLU A 154 -6.03 5.83 -23.08
N SER A 155 -7.16 5.61 -22.41
CA SER A 155 -8.45 6.14 -22.84
C SER A 155 -8.54 7.66 -22.73
N LEU A 156 -7.99 8.25 -21.66
CA LEU A 156 -7.89 9.70 -21.49
C LEU A 156 -7.03 10.33 -22.59
N THR A 157 -5.85 9.74 -22.84
CA THR A 157 -4.92 10.21 -23.88
C THR A 157 -5.60 10.18 -25.25
N TYR A 158 -6.34 9.11 -25.55
CA TYR A 158 -7.11 9.00 -26.79
C TYR A 158 -8.19 10.08 -26.89
N LEU A 159 -8.98 10.29 -25.83
CA LEU A 159 -10.04 11.30 -25.84
C LEU A 159 -9.48 12.72 -26.03
N GLU A 160 -8.36 13.05 -25.38
CA GLU A 160 -7.68 14.34 -25.58
C GLU A 160 -7.17 14.50 -27.00
N GLY A 161 -6.52 13.47 -27.56
CA GLY A 161 -6.11 13.49 -28.96
C GLY A 161 -7.29 13.73 -29.92
N THR A 162 -8.43 13.06 -29.70
CA THR A 162 -9.62 13.29 -30.53
C THR A 162 -10.23 14.68 -30.36
N LYS A 163 -10.17 15.27 -29.15
CA LYS A 163 -10.64 16.63 -28.90
C LYS A 163 -9.77 17.64 -29.65
N ILE A 164 -8.44 17.48 -29.55
CA ILE A 164 -7.46 18.33 -30.25
C ILE A 164 -7.69 18.26 -31.77
N SER A 165 -7.83 17.04 -32.33
CA SER A 165 -8.10 16.86 -33.76
C SER A 165 -9.36 17.60 -34.21
N LYS A 166 -10.46 17.50 -33.46
CA LYS A 166 -11.71 18.22 -33.79
C LYS A 166 -11.59 19.73 -33.69
N THR A 167 -10.77 20.24 -32.76
CA THR A 167 -10.50 21.68 -32.68
C THR A 167 -9.73 22.12 -33.91
N PHE A 168 -8.71 21.37 -34.35
CA PHE A 168 -8.02 21.66 -35.62
C PHE A 168 -8.97 21.62 -36.82
N ASP A 169 -9.83 20.61 -36.93
CA ASP A 169 -10.82 20.52 -38.03
C ASP A 169 -11.76 21.75 -38.03
N SER A 170 -12.16 22.24 -36.84
CA SER A 170 -13.01 23.42 -36.68
C SER A 170 -12.27 24.71 -37.03
N ASP A 171 -11.04 24.87 -36.56
CA ASP A 171 -10.20 26.03 -36.83
C ASP A 171 -9.88 26.10 -38.33
N GLU A 172 -9.56 24.97 -38.96
CA GLU A 172 -9.34 24.85 -40.40
C GLU A 172 -10.57 25.27 -41.19
N LEU A 173 -11.76 24.81 -40.79
CA LEU A 173 -13.02 25.24 -41.41
C LEU A 173 -13.23 26.75 -41.27
N GLU A 174 -12.93 27.33 -40.11
CA GLU A 174 -13.04 28.77 -39.88
C GLU A 174 -12.05 29.56 -40.77
N TRP A 175 -10.80 29.09 -40.87
CA TRP A 175 -9.78 29.64 -41.77
C TRP A 175 -10.22 29.58 -43.23
N MET A 176 -10.76 28.45 -43.68
CA MET A 176 -11.26 28.29 -45.05
C MET A 176 -12.46 29.22 -45.33
N ASN A 177 -13.35 29.42 -44.35
CA ASN A 177 -14.44 30.37 -44.45
C ASN A 177 -13.94 31.82 -44.51
N MET A 178 -12.92 32.19 -43.73
CA MET A 178 -12.30 33.52 -43.78
C MET A 178 -11.63 33.77 -45.14
N LEU A 179 -10.85 32.81 -45.65
CA LEU A 179 -10.20 32.91 -46.96
C LEU A 179 -11.22 33.03 -48.10
N THR A 180 -12.33 32.28 -48.02
CA THR A 180 -13.45 32.38 -48.95
C THR A 180 -14.09 33.76 -48.91
N SER A 181 -14.38 34.28 -47.70
CA SER A 181 -14.96 35.63 -47.54
C SER A 181 -14.03 36.74 -48.05
N LEU A 182 -12.71 36.61 -47.83
CA LEU A 182 -11.71 37.53 -48.36
C LEU A 182 -11.65 37.49 -49.88
N ARG A 183 -11.64 36.31 -50.49
CA ARG A 183 -11.72 36.13 -51.95
C ARG A 183 -12.96 36.82 -52.52
N ASP A 184 -14.11 36.62 -51.91
CA ASP A 184 -15.38 37.18 -52.40
C ASP A 184 -15.36 38.72 -52.34
N LYS A 185 -14.89 39.29 -51.21
CA LYS A 185 -14.74 40.75 -51.07
C LYS A 185 -13.72 41.37 -52.03
N MET A 186 -12.66 40.62 -52.38
CA MET A 186 -11.68 41.03 -53.40
C MET A 186 -12.27 40.97 -54.82
N ASN A 187 -13.11 39.98 -55.11
CA ASN A 187 -13.79 39.85 -56.41
C ASN A 187 -14.88 40.92 -56.61
N ASP A 188 -15.52 41.37 -55.54
CA ASP A 188 -16.53 42.44 -55.56
C ASP A 188 -15.92 43.85 -55.77
N GLY A 189 -14.61 43.95 -55.98
CA GLY A 189 -13.90 45.19 -56.32
C GLY A 189 -13.81 46.22 -55.19
N SER A 190 -14.19 45.84 -53.97
CA SER A 190 -14.43 46.78 -52.86
C SER A 190 -13.19 47.13 -52.03
N LEU A 191 -12.13 46.29 -52.04
CA LEU A 191 -11.06 46.39 -51.03
C LEU A 191 -9.62 46.24 -51.55
N PHE A 192 -9.33 45.47 -52.61
CA PHE A 192 -7.95 45.26 -53.09
C PHE A 192 -7.88 44.93 -54.60
N SER A 193 -6.95 45.57 -55.33
CA SER A 193 -6.64 45.32 -56.76
C SER A 193 -5.36 44.49 -56.96
N ASP A 194 -4.80 43.92 -55.89
CA ASP A 194 -3.54 43.19 -55.93
C ASP A 194 -3.74 41.74 -56.43
N GLU A 195 -3.48 41.56 -57.73
CA GLU A 195 -3.50 40.26 -58.41
C GLU A 195 -2.54 39.22 -57.79
N ILE A 196 -1.45 39.67 -57.16
CA ILE A 196 -0.49 38.75 -56.50
C ILE A 196 -1.11 38.19 -55.22
N LEU A 197 -1.78 39.03 -54.42
CA LEU A 197 -2.48 38.59 -53.22
C LEU A 197 -3.65 37.67 -53.57
N LYS A 198 -4.40 38.02 -54.63
CA LYS A 198 -5.50 37.21 -55.14
C LYS A 198 -5.04 35.80 -55.54
N GLY A 199 -3.97 35.71 -56.34
CA GLY A 199 -3.38 34.45 -56.73
C GLY A 199 -2.82 33.63 -55.56
N LYS A 200 -2.37 34.29 -54.48
CA LYS A 200 -1.94 33.59 -53.24
C LYS A 200 -3.12 33.01 -52.47
N ILE A 201 -4.22 33.75 -52.31
CA ILE A 201 -5.43 33.29 -51.64
C ILE A 201 -6.08 32.14 -52.42
N GLU A 202 -6.14 32.23 -53.74
CA GLU A 202 -6.64 31.14 -54.59
C GLU A 202 -5.80 29.87 -54.45
N LYS A 203 -4.47 29.98 -54.39
CA LYS A 203 -3.59 28.84 -54.12
C LYS A 203 -3.79 28.24 -52.73
N MET A 204 -4.00 29.05 -51.70
CA MET A 204 -4.27 28.56 -50.34
C MET A 204 -5.61 27.82 -50.26
N LEU A 205 -6.64 28.29 -50.97
CA LEU A 205 -7.95 27.62 -51.04
C LEU A 205 -7.93 26.28 -51.80
N HIS A 206 -6.93 26.07 -52.67
CA HIS A 206 -6.76 24.85 -53.46
C HIS A 206 -5.62 23.96 -52.94
N CYS A 207 -5.05 24.26 -51.78
CA CYS A 207 -4.08 23.38 -51.15
C CYS A 207 -4.80 22.09 -50.77
N GLU A 208 -4.49 20.98 -51.43
CA GLU A 208 -5.08 19.68 -51.08
C GLU A 208 -4.69 19.31 -49.65
N ASP A 209 -5.66 18.72 -48.98
CA ASP A 209 -5.64 18.39 -47.57
C ASP A 209 -4.70 17.20 -47.30
N GLU A 210 -3.38 17.47 -47.27
CA GLU A 210 -2.35 16.48 -46.92
C GLU A 210 -2.49 15.96 -45.48
N THR A 211 -3.33 16.60 -44.65
CA THR A 211 -3.58 16.19 -43.25
C THR A 211 -4.39 14.90 -43.14
N SER A 212 -5.19 14.56 -44.18
CA SER A 212 -6.02 13.36 -44.23
C SER A 212 -5.22 12.05 -44.12
N ASN A 213 -3.91 12.07 -44.40
CA ASN A 213 -3.01 10.92 -44.33
C ASN A 213 -2.33 10.72 -42.96
N VAL A 214 -2.39 11.70 -42.04
CA VAL A 214 -1.57 11.67 -40.81
C VAL A 214 -2.31 11.04 -39.62
N VAL A 215 -3.64 11.05 -39.56
CA VAL A 215 -4.37 10.62 -38.34
C VAL A 215 -5.63 9.82 -38.65
N ARG A 216 -5.49 8.59 -39.15
CA ARG A 216 -6.60 7.61 -39.13
C ARG A 216 -6.16 6.23 -38.66
N VAL A 217 -5.75 6.14 -37.40
CA VAL A 217 -5.89 4.91 -36.62
C VAL A 217 -6.88 5.17 -35.50
N THR A 218 -8.17 5.21 -35.84
CA THR A 218 -9.26 5.34 -34.85
C THR A 218 -9.51 3.97 -34.23
N LYS A 219 -8.77 3.66 -33.16
CA LYS A 219 -9.17 2.60 -32.23
C LYS A 219 -10.50 3.05 -31.61
N ARG A 220 -11.64 2.43 -31.98
CA ARG A 220 -12.95 2.80 -31.40
C ARG A 220 -12.91 2.56 -29.89
N LEU A 221 -12.98 3.64 -29.11
CA LEU A 221 -13.11 3.58 -27.65
C LEU A 221 -14.47 3.00 -27.28
N ASN A 222 -14.51 1.87 -26.56
CA ASN A 222 -15.74 1.34 -26.02
C ASN A 222 -16.06 2.02 -24.67
N LYS A 223 -17.01 2.96 -24.68
CA LYS A 223 -17.44 3.71 -23.48
C LYS A 223 -18.02 2.82 -22.38
N GLU A 224 -18.61 1.68 -22.73
CA GLU A 224 -19.18 0.74 -21.76
C GLU A 224 -18.09 0.00 -20.98
N ASN A 225 -17.06 -0.48 -21.70
CA ASN A 225 -15.88 -1.06 -21.07
C ASN A 225 -15.17 -0.05 -20.16
N LEU A 226 -15.05 1.21 -20.62
CA LEU A 226 -14.45 2.28 -19.82
C LEU A 226 -15.18 2.51 -18.49
N ARG A 227 -16.53 2.54 -18.53
CA ARG A 227 -17.36 2.68 -17.32
C ARG A 227 -17.21 1.47 -16.39
N LYS A 228 -17.18 0.26 -16.95
CA LYS A 228 -16.96 -0.97 -16.19
C LYS A 228 -15.60 -0.99 -15.51
N ASP A 229 -14.54 -0.62 -16.22
CA ASP A 229 -13.17 -0.54 -15.68
C ASP A 229 -13.09 0.49 -14.54
N ARG A 230 -13.74 1.66 -14.69
CA ARG A 230 -13.82 2.67 -13.62
C ARG A 230 -14.54 2.13 -12.39
N SER A 231 -15.68 1.47 -12.57
CA SER A 231 -16.41 0.85 -11.45
C SER A 231 -15.54 -0.15 -10.69
N GLN A 232 -14.87 -1.04 -11.41
CA GLN A 232 -13.97 -2.01 -10.81
C GLN A 232 -12.80 -1.32 -10.09
N LEU A 233 -12.33 -0.19 -10.61
CA LEU A 233 -11.22 0.54 -10.04
C LEU A 233 -11.63 1.32 -8.78
N VAL A 234 -12.83 1.92 -8.74
CA VAL A 234 -13.44 2.46 -7.52
C VAL A 234 -13.51 1.39 -6.44
N PHE A 235 -14.00 0.20 -6.79
CA PHE A 235 -14.02 -0.94 -5.88
C PHE A 235 -12.62 -1.33 -5.40
N CYS A 236 -11.63 -1.43 -6.31
CA CYS A 236 -10.25 -1.72 -5.94
C CYS A 236 -9.66 -0.67 -4.98
N ASN A 237 -10.00 0.61 -5.16
CA ASN A 237 -9.56 1.68 -4.26
C ASN A 237 -10.22 1.58 -2.88
N GLN A 238 -11.50 1.20 -2.79
CA GLN A 238 -12.16 0.94 -1.51
C GLN A 238 -11.54 -0.26 -0.76
N VAL A 239 -11.25 -1.34 -1.49
CA VAL A 239 -10.53 -2.51 -0.95
C VAL A 239 -9.12 -2.09 -0.48
N LEU A 240 -8.41 -1.27 -1.27
CA LEU A 240 -7.10 -0.75 -0.90
C LEU A 240 -7.16 0.08 0.39
N LEU A 241 -8.16 0.95 0.56
CA LEU A 241 -8.35 1.71 1.81
C LEU A 241 -8.53 0.78 3.02
N LYS A 242 -9.44 -0.20 2.93
CA LYS A 242 -9.66 -1.18 4.01
C LYS A 242 -8.41 -2.00 4.33
N LEU A 243 -7.57 -2.27 3.32
CA LEU A 243 -6.31 -2.98 3.46
C LEU A 243 -5.25 -2.11 4.14
N LEU A 244 -5.14 -0.84 3.77
CA LEU A 244 -4.25 0.14 4.41
C LEU A 244 -4.60 0.34 5.89
N GLU A 245 -5.89 0.41 6.23
CA GLU A 245 -6.36 0.42 7.62
C GLU A 245 -5.90 -0.82 8.38
N LEU A 246 -6.12 -2.01 7.81
CA LEU A 246 -5.70 -3.27 8.43
C LEU A 246 -4.17 -3.31 8.63
N ILE A 247 -3.39 -2.86 7.63
CA ILE A 247 -1.93 -2.81 7.74
C ILE A 247 -1.49 -1.83 8.83
N ARG A 248 -2.16 -0.69 8.98
CA ARG A 248 -1.91 0.25 10.08
C ARG A 248 -2.17 -0.43 11.43
N ASP A 249 -3.32 -1.07 11.60
CA ASP A 249 -3.68 -1.75 12.85
C ASP A 249 -2.68 -2.88 13.20
N ILE A 250 -2.22 -3.62 12.20
CA ILE A 250 -1.15 -4.63 12.33
C ILE A 250 0.16 -3.98 12.78
N THR A 251 0.52 -2.85 12.16
CA THR A 251 1.74 -2.11 12.49
C THR A 251 1.74 -1.66 13.94
N GLU A 252 0.64 -1.03 14.38
CA GLU A 252 0.47 -0.56 15.76
C GLU A 252 0.52 -1.72 16.76
N THR A 253 -0.23 -2.80 16.48
CA THR A 253 -0.26 -3.99 17.34
C THR A 253 1.13 -4.63 17.42
N TYR A 254 1.86 -4.70 16.30
CA TYR A 254 3.21 -5.23 16.28
C TYR A 254 4.19 -4.37 17.09
N GLN A 255 4.11 -3.05 16.95
CA GLN A 255 4.92 -2.10 17.72
C GLN A 255 4.66 -2.18 19.23
N MET A 256 3.42 -2.47 19.65
CA MET A 256 3.09 -2.67 21.06
C MET A 256 3.56 -4.03 21.60
N THR A 257 3.47 -5.10 20.80
CA THR A 257 3.77 -6.46 21.24
C THR A 257 5.26 -6.79 21.21
N LYS A 258 6.02 -6.24 20.26
CA LYS A 258 7.47 -6.46 20.13
C LYS A 258 8.25 -6.15 21.44
N PRO A 259 8.06 -5.00 22.12
CA PRO A 259 8.71 -4.70 23.38
C PRO A 259 8.39 -5.72 24.49
N VAL A 260 7.15 -6.24 24.53
CA VAL A 260 6.76 -7.22 25.55
C VAL A 260 7.46 -8.55 25.34
N ILE A 261 7.53 -9.04 24.10
CA ILE A 261 8.25 -10.28 23.76
C ILE A 261 9.74 -10.12 24.08
N SER A 262 10.35 -9.02 23.65
CA SER A 262 11.77 -8.73 23.93
C SER A 262 12.03 -8.60 25.44
N GLY A 263 11.15 -7.91 26.19
CA GLY A 263 11.24 -7.77 27.63
C GLY A 263 11.16 -9.12 28.36
N THR A 264 10.32 -10.02 27.87
CA THR A 264 10.19 -11.38 28.42
C THR A 264 11.48 -12.18 28.24
N PHE A 265 12.10 -12.12 27.05
CA PHE A 265 13.39 -12.77 26.82
C PHE A 265 14.50 -12.19 27.70
N ASN A 266 14.56 -10.87 27.83
CA ASN A 266 15.55 -10.19 28.68
C ASN A 266 15.39 -10.58 30.15
N LEU A 267 14.16 -10.69 30.64
CA LEU A 267 13.87 -11.14 32.01
C LEU A 267 14.27 -12.61 32.24
N ALA A 268 13.97 -13.49 31.27
CA ALA A 268 14.40 -14.88 31.31
C ALA A 268 15.94 -14.99 31.33
N MET A 269 16.62 -14.21 30.48
CA MET A 269 18.09 -14.21 30.39
C MET A 269 18.71 -13.78 31.71
N LYS A 270 18.26 -12.64 32.25
CA LYS A 270 18.74 -12.14 33.54
C LYS A 270 18.52 -13.15 34.67
N THR A 271 17.39 -13.86 34.66
CA THR A 271 17.09 -14.89 35.66
C THR A 271 18.02 -16.10 35.53
N MET A 272 18.26 -16.59 34.31
CA MET A 272 19.20 -17.69 34.07
C MET A 272 20.64 -17.31 34.46
N GLU A 273 21.09 -16.11 34.12
CA GLU A 273 22.42 -15.61 34.51
C GLU A 273 22.57 -15.52 36.03
N MET A 274 21.53 -15.05 36.73
CA MET A 274 21.52 -15.02 38.21
C MET A 274 21.61 -16.44 38.80
N LEU A 275 20.89 -17.41 38.24
CA LEU A 275 20.94 -18.82 38.68
C LEU A 275 22.31 -19.44 38.40
N LEU A 276 22.90 -19.20 37.22
CA LEU A 276 24.24 -19.67 36.86
C LEU A 276 25.28 -19.13 37.85
N ASN A 277 25.23 -17.83 38.16
CA ASN A 277 26.11 -17.20 39.13
C ASN A 277 25.93 -17.78 40.54
N MET A 278 24.70 -18.08 40.95
CA MET A 278 24.42 -18.73 42.23
C MET A 278 24.98 -20.15 42.30
N VAL A 279 24.78 -20.97 41.26
CA VAL A 279 25.34 -22.33 41.18
C VAL A 279 26.86 -22.28 41.20
N ASN A 280 27.48 -21.36 40.45
CA ASN A 280 28.93 -21.20 40.44
C ASN A 280 29.48 -20.77 41.80
N GLY A 281 28.77 -19.86 42.50
CA GLY A 281 29.11 -19.46 43.86
C GLY A 281 29.06 -20.63 44.84
N ILE A 282 28.02 -21.47 44.76
CA ILE A 282 27.91 -22.67 45.62
C ILE A 282 29.02 -23.67 45.31
N ARG A 283 29.34 -23.92 44.04
CA ARG A 283 30.48 -24.78 43.64
C ARG A 283 31.80 -24.28 44.23
N GLN A 284 32.07 -22.98 44.12
CA GLN A 284 33.30 -22.40 44.64
C GLN A 284 33.38 -22.53 46.17
N ILE A 285 32.28 -22.32 46.88
CA ILE A 285 32.21 -22.55 48.34
C ILE A 285 32.51 -24.03 48.65
N ASN A 286 31.91 -24.95 47.90
CA ASN A 286 32.07 -26.38 48.11
C ASN A 286 33.52 -26.83 47.89
N LEU A 287 34.17 -26.37 46.80
CA LEU A 287 35.59 -26.60 46.52
C LEU A 287 36.49 -26.04 47.63
N ASN A 288 36.19 -24.85 48.14
CA ASN A 288 36.96 -24.25 49.24
C ASN A 288 36.82 -25.09 50.52
N VAL A 289 35.64 -25.62 50.84
CA VAL A 289 35.42 -26.49 52.01
C VAL A 289 36.14 -27.83 51.86
N ALA A 290 36.03 -28.48 50.69
CA ALA A 290 36.72 -29.74 50.40
C ALA A 290 38.25 -29.63 50.52
N SER A 291 38.82 -28.45 50.22
CA SER A 291 40.26 -28.20 50.37
C SER A 291 40.74 -28.13 51.82
N ILE A 292 39.82 -27.92 52.78
CA ILE A 292 40.11 -27.77 54.21
C ILE A 292 39.91 -29.11 54.97
N ASP A 293 38.98 -29.97 54.54
CA ASP A 293 38.68 -31.25 55.20
C ASP A 293 38.80 -32.46 54.25
N SER A 294 39.93 -33.17 54.34
CA SER A 294 40.29 -34.30 53.48
C SER A 294 39.40 -35.56 53.59
N LYS A 295 38.42 -35.60 54.49
CA LYS A 295 37.52 -36.76 54.70
C LYS A 295 36.16 -36.66 53.99
N ALA A 296 35.96 -35.67 53.13
CA ALA A 296 34.65 -35.36 52.58
C ALA A 296 34.29 -36.19 51.32
N GLU A 297 34.04 -37.48 51.48
CA GLU A 297 33.44 -38.33 50.42
C GLU A 297 32.05 -37.84 49.95
N ARG A 298 31.36 -37.02 50.75
CA ARG A 298 30.07 -36.40 50.38
C ARG A 298 30.20 -35.27 49.36
N ASP A 299 31.38 -34.67 49.22
CA ASP A 299 31.59 -33.50 48.36
C ASP A 299 31.60 -33.89 46.87
N CYS A 300 31.99 -35.13 46.55
CA CYS A 300 32.09 -35.62 45.18
C CYS A 300 30.73 -35.70 44.48
N LYS A 301 29.69 -36.22 45.14
CA LYS A 301 28.33 -36.30 44.58
C LYS A 301 27.66 -34.93 44.45
N MET A 302 27.97 -34.02 45.38
CA MET A 302 27.41 -32.67 45.38
C MET A 302 28.07 -31.81 44.28
N GLU A 303 29.39 -31.91 44.12
CA GLU A 303 30.11 -31.24 43.04
C GLU A 303 29.71 -31.77 41.66
N GLU A 304 29.49 -33.08 41.52
CA GLU A 304 28.97 -33.69 40.29
C GLU A 304 27.57 -33.15 39.96
N ALA A 305 26.67 -33.08 40.94
CA ALA A 305 25.32 -32.53 40.75
C ALA A 305 25.34 -31.04 40.35
N PHE A 306 26.18 -30.22 40.98
CA PHE A 306 26.30 -28.80 40.62
C PHE A 306 27.02 -28.58 39.29
N SER A 307 27.98 -29.44 38.92
CA SER A 307 28.61 -29.42 37.61
C SER A 307 27.59 -29.68 36.50
N VAL A 308 26.77 -30.73 36.66
CA VAL A 308 25.67 -31.03 35.73
C VAL A 308 24.66 -29.88 35.65
N ALA A 309 24.29 -29.28 36.79
CA ALA A 309 23.39 -28.14 36.82
C ALA A 309 23.98 -26.90 36.12
N TYR A 310 25.29 -26.65 36.31
CA TYR A 310 26.01 -25.54 35.67
C TYR A 310 26.05 -25.71 34.15
N GLU A 311 26.46 -26.88 33.66
CA GLU A 311 26.50 -27.18 32.22
C GLU A 311 25.12 -27.07 31.57
N LYS A 312 24.08 -27.54 32.27
CA LYS A 312 22.69 -27.40 31.81
C LYS A 312 22.27 -25.94 31.70
N LEU A 313 22.51 -25.13 32.74
CA LEU A 313 22.20 -23.70 32.72
C LEU A 313 22.95 -22.96 31.60
N GLN A 314 24.22 -23.31 31.37
CA GLN A 314 25.02 -22.71 30.30
C GLN A 314 24.49 -23.08 28.91
N THR A 315 24.01 -24.31 28.75
CA THR A 315 23.32 -24.76 27.53
C THR A 315 22.01 -24.01 27.32
N ASP A 316 21.20 -23.86 28.38
CA ASP A 316 19.92 -23.14 28.33
C ASP A 316 20.11 -21.64 28.02
N ILE A 317 21.15 -21.01 28.57
CA ILE A 317 21.54 -19.62 28.25
C ILE A 317 21.94 -19.48 26.78
N SER A 318 22.74 -20.42 26.27
CA SER A 318 23.16 -20.42 24.86
C SER A 318 21.95 -20.58 23.93
N PHE A 319 21.02 -21.46 24.29
CA PHE A 319 19.76 -21.66 23.57
C PHE A 319 18.88 -20.41 23.59
N LEU A 320 18.72 -19.77 24.75
CA LEU A 320 17.96 -18.53 24.89
C LEU A 320 18.58 -17.39 24.07
N THR A 321 19.91 -17.27 24.07
CA THR A 321 20.66 -16.29 23.28
C THR A 321 20.39 -16.46 21.78
N TYR A 322 20.42 -17.71 21.31
CA TYR A 322 20.07 -18.03 19.92
C TYR A 322 18.64 -17.57 19.59
N HIS A 323 17.66 -17.84 20.47
CA HIS A 323 16.28 -17.43 20.24
C HIS A 323 16.06 -15.91 20.25
N ILE A 324 16.78 -15.17 21.10
CA ILE A 324 16.76 -13.70 21.10
C ILE A 324 17.21 -13.16 19.75
N ASN A 325 18.34 -13.66 19.24
CA ASN A 325 18.88 -13.23 17.94
C ASN A 325 17.91 -13.57 16.80
N GLN A 326 17.35 -14.78 16.79
CA GLN A 326 16.35 -15.18 15.80
C GLN A 326 15.10 -14.30 15.84
N PHE A 327 14.63 -13.92 17.03
CA PHE A 327 13.49 -13.03 17.15
C PHE A 327 13.78 -11.64 16.57
N GLU A 328 14.97 -11.08 16.82
CA GLU A 328 15.37 -9.78 16.26
C GLU A 328 15.40 -9.83 14.72
N ASP A 329 15.99 -10.87 14.14
CA ASP A 329 16.04 -11.06 12.68
C ASP A 329 14.63 -11.16 12.08
N ILE A 330 13.77 -11.99 12.66
CA ILE A 330 12.39 -12.15 12.19
C ILE A 330 11.61 -10.85 12.40
N SER A 331 11.90 -10.11 13.48
CA SER A 331 11.25 -8.83 13.76
C SER A 331 11.53 -7.81 12.66
N ILE A 332 12.81 -7.67 12.27
CA ILE A 332 13.22 -6.79 11.18
C ILE A 332 12.54 -7.20 9.87
N LEU A 333 12.50 -8.50 9.56
CA LEU A 333 11.84 -9.01 8.36
C LEU A 333 10.33 -8.74 8.38
N THR A 334 9.68 -8.92 9.52
CA THR A 334 8.25 -8.66 9.72
C THR A 334 7.94 -7.18 9.48
N GLU A 335 8.70 -6.26 10.08
CA GLU A 335 8.55 -4.81 9.87
C GLU A 335 8.82 -4.40 8.43
N ARG A 336 9.77 -5.04 7.74
CA ARG A 336 10.02 -4.80 6.31
C ARG A 336 8.84 -5.25 5.47
N CYS A 337 8.30 -6.45 5.71
CA CYS A 337 7.13 -6.94 5.00
C CYS A 337 5.91 -6.04 5.23
N ILE A 338 5.67 -5.60 6.48
CA ILE A 338 4.59 -4.66 6.80
C ILE A 338 4.76 -3.36 6.00
N ARG A 339 5.97 -2.78 5.98
CA ARG A 339 6.27 -1.58 5.18
C ARG A 339 6.09 -1.78 3.69
N MET A 340 6.47 -2.95 3.16
CA MET A 340 6.28 -3.28 1.75
C MET A 340 4.82 -3.50 1.37
N CYS A 341 3.93 -3.82 2.32
CA CYS A 341 2.50 -3.86 2.04
C CYS A 341 1.88 -2.45 1.92
N ILE A 342 2.58 -1.41 2.38
CA ILE A 342 2.16 0.00 2.30
C ILE A 342 2.63 0.67 0.99
N GLN A 343 3.71 0.15 0.39
CA GLN A 343 4.28 0.60 -0.89
C GLN A 343 3.70 -0.20 -2.05
#